data_AF-A0A1B7WZZ3-F1
#
_entry.id   AF-A0A1B7WZZ3-F1
#
_cell.length_a   1.000
_cell.length_b   1.000
_cell.length_c   1.000
_cell.angle_alpha   90.00
_cell.angle_beta   90.00
_cell.angle_gamma   90.00
#
_symmetry.space_group_name_H-M   'P 1'
#
loop_
_entity.id
_entity.type
_entity.pdbx_description
1 polymer ?
#
loop_
_entity_poly.entity_id
_entity_poly.type
_entity_poly.pdbx_seq_one_letter_code
_entity_poly.pdbx_strand_id
1 'polypeptide(L)'
;ESNLLARKQTVIQAFSSELDPLAQEIVVSDTMTEEMIYNAAFLIPWESESEFGERVEMIDQKFGDRLRIRYNNFTAPYTFALLDS
;
A
#
# COMPACT_ATOMS: atom_id res chain seq x y z
N GLU A 1 -0.19 -2.91 -24.24
CA GLU A 1 0.22 -2.09 -23.07
C GLU A 1 -0.95 -1.47 -22.30
N SER A 2 -1.88 -0.75 -22.95
CA SER A 2 -2.99 -0.05 -22.26
C SER A 2 -3.84 -0.92 -21.31
N ASN A 3 -4.11 -2.19 -21.65
CA ASN A 3 -4.90 -3.10 -20.81
C ASN A 3 -4.17 -3.52 -19.52
N LEU A 4 -2.84 -3.70 -19.57
CA LEU A 4 -2.04 -4.06 -18.41
C LEU A 4 -1.95 -2.88 -17.43
N LEU A 5 -1.77 -1.67 -17.95
CA LEU A 5 -1.73 -0.45 -17.14
C LEU A 5 -3.07 -0.22 -16.43
N ALA A 6 -4.19 -0.42 -17.14
CA ALA A 6 -5.53 -0.30 -16.55
C ALA A 6 -5.77 -1.33 -15.43
N ARG A 7 -5.26 -2.54 -15.57
CA ARG A 7 -5.34 -3.57 -14.51
C ARG A 7 -4.51 -3.19 -13.29
N LYS A 8 -3.26 -2.73 -13.49
CA LYS A 8 -2.41 -2.22 -12.40
C LYS A 8 -3.12 -1.08 -11.65
N GLN A 9 -3.69 -0.13 -12.39
CA GLN A 9 -4.45 0.98 -11.80
C GLN A 9 -5.68 0.52 -11.01
N THR A 10 -6.41 -0.49 -11.51
CA THR A 10 -7.58 -1.04 -10.80
C THR A 10 -7.18 -1.62 -9.44
N VAL A 11 -6.04 -2.32 -9.38
CA VAL A 11 -5.49 -2.84 -8.12
C VAL A 11 -5.15 -1.67 -7.21
N ILE A 12 -4.31 -0.73 -7.65
CA ILE A 12 -3.88 0.43 -6.86
C ILE A 12 -5.10 1.20 -6.30
N GLN A 13 -6.12 1.43 -7.14
CA GLN A 13 -7.33 2.14 -6.74
C GLN A 13 -8.10 1.42 -5.63
N ALA A 14 -8.14 0.09 -5.64
CA ALA A 14 -8.81 -0.68 -4.60
C ALA A 14 -8.09 -0.57 -3.25
N PHE A 15 -6.75 -0.54 -3.26
CA PHE A 15 -5.96 -0.26 -2.05
C PHE A 15 -6.18 1.17 -1.57
N SER A 16 -6.00 2.14 -2.46
CA SER A 16 -6.04 3.55 -2.08
C SER A 16 -7.42 3.95 -1.53
N SER A 17 -8.50 3.46 -2.14
CA SER A 17 -9.86 3.77 -1.67
C SER A 17 -10.20 3.31 -0.25
N GLU A 18 -9.51 2.26 0.23
CA GLU A 18 -9.79 1.64 1.53
C GLU A 18 -8.74 2.01 2.59
N LEU A 19 -7.49 2.22 2.17
CA LEU A 19 -6.36 2.47 3.07
C LEU A 19 -6.03 3.95 3.24
N ASP A 20 -6.18 4.77 2.19
CA ASP A 20 -5.86 6.20 2.29
C ASP A 20 -6.63 6.92 3.40
N PRO A 21 -7.94 6.64 3.64
CA PRO A 21 -8.68 7.27 4.72
C PRO A 21 -8.16 6.94 6.14
N LEU A 22 -7.35 5.89 6.28
CA LEU A 22 -6.79 5.45 7.57
C LEU A 22 -5.39 6.03 7.83
N ALA A 23 -4.80 6.70 6.84
CA ALA A 23 -3.46 7.25 6.90
C ALA A 23 -3.46 8.77 7.08
N GLN A 24 -2.50 9.25 7.87
CA GLN A 24 -2.19 10.67 8.01
C GLN A 24 -1.36 11.16 6.83
N GLU A 25 -0.44 10.31 6.36
CA GLU A 25 0.42 10.59 5.21
C GLU A 25 0.69 9.31 4.42
N ILE A 26 0.84 9.47 3.10
CA ILE A 26 1.02 8.37 2.17
C ILE A 26 2.12 8.75 1.20
N VAL A 27 3.13 7.90 1.08
CA VAL A 27 4.21 8.07 0.12
C VAL A 27 4.23 6.88 -0.82
N VAL A 28 3.87 7.12 -2.08
CA VAL A 28 3.99 6.14 -3.16
C VAL A 28 5.36 6.29 -3.80
N SER A 29 6.14 5.22 -3.80
CA SER A 29 7.49 5.16 -4.36
C SER A 29 7.50 4.39 -5.69
N ASP A 30 8.56 4.58 -6.47
CA ASP A 30 8.79 3.78 -7.66
C ASP A 30 8.85 2.28 -7.33
N THR A 31 8.33 1.47 -8.25
CA THR A 31 8.37 0.01 -8.15
C THR A 31 9.78 -0.49 -8.40
N MET A 32 10.28 -1.36 -7.53
CA MET A 32 11.66 -1.86 -7.62
C MET A 32 11.86 -2.94 -8.71
N THR A 33 10.77 -3.57 -9.16
CA THR A 33 10.77 -4.63 -10.18
C THR A 33 9.57 -4.46 -11.11
N GLU A 34 9.61 -5.02 -12.32
CA GLU A 34 8.50 -4.95 -13.28
C GLU A 34 7.23 -5.69 -12.80
N GLU A 35 7.44 -6.73 -11.99
CA GLU A 35 6.38 -7.53 -11.34
C GLU A 35 5.71 -6.77 -10.18
N MET A 36 6.42 -5.83 -9.55
CA MET A 36 5.84 -4.99 -8.52
C MET A 36 4.89 -3.99 -9.14
N ILE A 37 3.66 -3.97 -8.64
CA ILE A 37 2.58 -3.11 -9.16
C ILE A 37 2.46 -1.84 -8.33
N TYR A 38 2.76 -1.93 -7.03
CA TYR A 38 2.57 -0.84 -6.08
C TYR A 38 3.57 -0.94 -4.93
N ASN A 39 4.17 0.19 -4.56
CA ASN A 39 5.08 0.34 -3.43
C ASN A 39 4.70 1.62 -2.69
N ALA A 40 4.09 1.48 -1.52
CA ALA A 40 3.62 2.61 -0.75
C ALA A 40 3.94 2.43 0.74
N ALA A 41 4.32 3.53 1.38
CA ALA A 41 4.43 3.65 2.81
C ALA A 41 3.25 4.46 3.33
N PHE A 42 2.71 4.06 4.48
CA PHE A 42 1.58 4.71 5.14
C PHE A 42 2.01 5.12 6.54
N LEU A 43 1.80 6.39 6.88
CA LEU A 43 1.91 6.90 8.24
C LEU A 43 0.53 6.87 8.87
N ILE A 44 0.34 6.00 9.86
CA ILE A 44 -0.96 5.76 10.51
C ILE A 44 -0.85 6.01 12.02
N PRO A 45 -1.95 6.35 12.72
CA PRO A 45 -2.01 6.25 14.17
C PRO A 45 -1.63 4.84 14.64
N TRP A 46 -0.89 4.73 15.74
CA TRP A 46 -0.40 3.43 16.22
C TRP A 46 -1.55 2.48 16.59
N GLU A 47 -2.60 3.03 17.19
CA GLU A 47 -3.80 2.33 17.60
C GLU A 47 -4.64 1.79 16.43
N SER A 48 -4.47 2.32 15.20
CA SER A 48 -5.20 1.87 14.01
C SER A 48 -4.46 0.79 13.22
N GLU A 49 -3.28 0.33 13.68
CA GLU A 49 -2.51 -0.70 12.98
C GLU A 49 -3.32 -1.97 12.74
N SER A 50 -4.06 -2.44 13.74
CA SER A 50 -4.84 -3.68 13.60
C SER A 50 -6.00 -3.52 12.60
N GLU A 51 -6.70 -2.38 12.60
CA GLU A 51 -7.72 -2.09 11.59
C GLU A 51 -7.10 -1.98 10.19
N PHE A 52 -5.95 -1.34 10.08
CA PHE A 52 -5.24 -1.20 8.81
C PHE A 52 -4.82 -2.57 8.26
N GLY A 53 -4.25 -3.44 9.09
CA GLY A 53 -3.89 -4.81 8.72
C GLY A 53 -5.09 -5.64 8.28
N GLU A 54 -6.21 -5.56 9.00
CA GLU A 54 -7.47 -6.21 8.62
C GLU A 54 -7.97 -5.73 7.25
N ARG A 55 -7.86 -4.43 6.95
CA ARG A 55 -8.22 -3.86 5.65
C ARG A 55 -7.34 -4.37 4.53
N VAL A 56 -6.03 -4.45 4.75
CA VAL A 56 -5.08 -5.04 3.80
C VAL A 56 -5.46 -6.49 3.47
N GLU A 57 -5.76 -7.29 4.49
CA GLU A 57 -6.17 -8.70 4.34
C GLU A 57 -7.50 -8.82 3.58
N MET A 58 -8.51 -8.00 3.90
CA MET A 58 -9.79 -7.99 3.17
C MET A 58 -9.61 -7.63 1.69
N ILE A 59 -8.68 -6.73 1.37
CA ILE A 59 -8.38 -6.37 -0.02
C ILE A 59 -7.64 -7.52 -0.71
N ASP A 60 -6.68 -8.17 -0.05
CA ASP A 60 -5.97 -9.34 -0.58
C ASP A 60 -6.95 -10.44 -1.02
N GLN A 61 -7.90 -10.76 -0.15
CA GLN A 61 -8.93 -11.77 -0.40
C GLN A 61 -9.81 -11.45 -1.62
N LYS A 62 -10.00 -10.17 -1.99
CA LYS A 62 -10.72 -9.78 -3.22
C LYS A 62 -9.95 -10.17 -4.48
N PHE A 63 -8.63 -10.23 -4.42
CA PHE A 63 -7.77 -10.57 -5.57
C PHE A 63 -7.32 -12.03 -5.59
N GLY A 64 -7.40 -12.72 -4.45
CA GLY A 64 -7.01 -14.13 -4.30
C GLY A 64 -5.57 -14.37 -4.75
N ASP A 65 -5.30 -15.51 -5.38
CA ASP A 65 -3.95 -15.92 -5.80
C ASP A 65 -3.34 -15.07 -6.93
N ARG A 66 -4.00 -13.99 -7.36
CA ARG A 66 -3.53 -13.14 -8.46
C ARG A 66 -2.47 -12.13 -8.04
N LEU A 67 -2.41 -11.82 -6.74
CA LEU A 67 -1.48 -10.87 -6.18
C LEU A 67 -0.71 -11.53 -5.03
N ARG A 68 0.50 -11.04 -4.81
CA ARG A 68 1.26 -11.35 -3.60
C ARG A 68 1.52 -10.04 -2.88
N ILE A 69 0.84 -9.85 -1.76
CA ILE A 69 1.03 -8.67 -0.92
C ILE A 69 2.13 -8.94 0.10
N ARG A 70 2.98 -7.93 0.31
CA ARG A 70 3.88 -7.88 1.45
C ARG A 70 3.51 -6.69 2.31
N TYR A 71 2.90 -6.96 3.46
CA TYR A 71 2.61 -5.96 4.47
C TYR A 71 3.71 -5.99 5.54
N ASN A 72 4.30 -4.83 5.82
CA ASN A 72 5.29 -4.67 6.88
C ASN A 72 4.78 -3.64 7.89
N ASN A 73 4.37 -4.13 9.06
CA ASN A 73 3.77 -3.31 10.12
C ASN A 73 4.76 -2.82 11.17
N PHE A 74 6.02 -3.26 11.13
CA PHE A 74 7.02 -2.83 12.08
C PHE A 74 8.35 -2.54 11.39
N THR A 75 8.57 -1.25 11.12
CA THR A 75 9.80 -0.72 10.56
C THR A 75 10.07 0.65 11.16
N ALA A 76 11.35 1.03 11.27
CA ALA A 76 11.66 2.42 11.53
C ALA A 76 11.11 3.30 10.40
N PRO A 77 10.58 4.50 10.69
CA PRO A 77 9.83 5.33 9.75
C PRO A 77 10.75 6.09 8.79
N TYR A 78 11.65 5.41 8.09
CA TYR A 78 12.67 6.01 7.20
C TYR A 78 12.06 6.88 6.09
N THR A 79 10.85 6.57 5.65
CA THR A 79 10.15 7.34 4.61
C THR A 79 9.61 8.67 5.11
N PHE A 80 9.28 8.78 6.41
CA PHE A 80 8.58 9.94 6.98
C PHE A 80 9.44 10.76 7.94
N ALA A 81 10.35 10.11 8.68
CA ALA A 81 11.24 10.77 9.63
C ALA A 81 12.50 11.33 8.96
N LEU A 82 12.30 12.19 7.95
CA LEU A 82 13.36 12.93 7.28
C LEU A 82 13.52 14.28 7.99
N LEU A 83 14.73 14.61 8.39
CA LEU A 83 15.07 15.98 8.76
C LEU A 83 15.19 16.74 7.44
N ASP A 84 14.35 17.74 7.21
CA ASP A 84 14.39 18.58 6.00
C ASP A 84 15.84 18.92 5.61
N SER A 85 16.22 18.60 4.37
CA SER A 85 17.48 19.01 3.74
C SER A 85 17.35 20.36 3.05
#